data_AF-A0A4T0FNE4-F1
#
_entry.id   AF-A0A4T0FNE4-F1
#
_cell.length_a   1.000
_cell.length_b   1.000
_cell.length_c   1.000
_cell.angle_alpha   90.00
_cell.angle_beta   90.00
_cell.angle_gamma   90.00
#
_symmetry.space_group_name_H-M   'P 1'
#
loop_
_entity.id
_entity.type
_entity.pdbx_description
1 polymer ?
#
loop_
_entity_poly.entity_id
_entity_poly.type
_entity_poly.pdbx_seq_one_letter_code
_entity_poly.pdbx_strand_id
1 'polypeptide(L)'
;MNRSLITTKVQASRTCLLASEISVMKKLPAFNELPSLIEVHKKRIDDLDVQITDVKDFNEQVSQEEIVKVDKEFNRWKMLYRQRMRKYRDVRDALMGEEATKEDLANKDEEFGIDELDEESQVMLSRM
;
A
#
# COMPACT_ATOMS: atom_id res chain seq x y z
N MET A 1 -25.64 -3.37 68.52
CA MET A 1 -26.28 -2.40 67.61
C MET A 1 -25.70 -2.48 66.17
N ASN A 2 -25.52 -3.67 65.58
CA ASN A 2 -24.82 -3.79 64.27
C ASN A 2 -25.69 -4.29 63.11
N ARG A 3 -26.87 -4.87 63.36
CA ARG A 3 -27.72 -5.41 62.29
C ARG A 3 -28.35 -4.33 61.39
N SER A 4 -28.80 -3.22 61.98
CA SER A 4 -29.46 -2.11 61.26
C SER A 4 -28.52 -1.39 60.29
N LEU A 5 -27.25 -1.15 60.66
CA LEU A 5 -26.26 -0.53 59.79
C LEU A 5 -25.84 -1.42 58.61
N ILE A 6 -25.85 -2.73 58.80
CA ILE A 6 -25.53 -3.70 57.73
C ILE A 6 -26.67 -3.73 56.71
N THR A 7 -27.94 -3.74 57.14
CA THR A 7 -29.08 -3.71 56.21
C THR A 7 -29.13 -2.44 55.36
N THR A 8 -28.86 -1.26 55.95
CA THR A 8 -28.88 0.01 55.21
C THR A 8 -27.74 0.10 54.18
N LYS A 9 -26.54 -0.37 54.51
CA LYS A 9 -25.42 -0.41 53.55
C LYS A 9 -25.67 -1.40 52.41
N VAL A 10 -26.23 -2.58 52.70
CA VAL A 10 -26.59 -3.58 51.69
C VAL A 10 -27.70 -3.06 50.75
N GLN A 11 -28.69 -2.32 51.27
CA GLN A 11 -29.73 -1.71 50.45
C GLN A 11 -29.18 -0.58 49.56
N ALA A 12 -28.32 0.29 50.08
CA ALA A 12 -27.70 1.37 49.32
C ALA A 12 -26.81 0.87 48.17
N SER A 13 -26.02 -0.18 48.41
CA SER A 13 -25.21 -0.84 47.38
C SER A 13 -26.07 -1.50 46.29
N ARG A 14 -27.20 -2.14 46.67
CA ARG A 14 -28.15 -2.69 45.68
C ARG A 14 -28.81 -1.62 44.83
N THR A 15 -29.23 -0.50 45.41
CA THR A 15 -29.84 0.60 44.65
C THR A 15 -28.86 1.28 43.69
N CYS A 16 -27.57 1.36 44.05
CA CYS A 16 -26.53 1.92 43.18
C CYS A 16 -26.24 1.00 41.98
N LEU A 17 -26.17 -0.31 42.21
CA LEU A 17 -26.01 -1.30 41.14
C LEU A 17 -27.20 -1.27 40.16
N LEU A 18 -28.44 -1.28 40.67
CA LEU A 18 -29.64 -1.20 39.85
C LEU A 18 -29.72 0.10 39.02
N ALA A 19 -29.29 1.24 39.58
CA ALA A 19 -29.27 2.51 38.85
C ALA A 19 -28.27 2.49 37.67
N SER A 20 -27.12 1.85 37.85
CA SER A 20 -26.11 1.68 36.79
C SER A 20 -26.61 0.76 35.68
N GLU A 21 -27.28 -0.34 36.02
CA GLU A 21 -27.86 -1.30 35.08
C GLU A 21 -28.98 -0.65 34.24
N ILE A 22 -29.88 0.11 34.86
CA ILE A 22 -30.94 0.85 34.17
C ILE A 22 -30.37 1.91 33.21
N SER A 23 -29.27 2.58 33.59
CA SER A 23 -28.62 3.57 32.72
C SER A 23 -27.98 2.94 31.48
N VAL A 24 -27.50 1.70 31.56
CA VAL A 24 -26.96 0.96 30.41
C VAL A 24 -28.10 0.52 29.50
N MET A 25 -29.21 0.02 30.07
CA MET A 25 -30.36 -0.42 29.29
C MET A 25 -31.06 0.71 28.53
N LYS A 26 -31.08 1.94 29.07
CA LYS A 26 -31.63 3.12 28.37
C LYS A 26 -30.84 3.55 27.13
N LYS A 27 -29.59 3.10 26.96
CA LYS A 27 -28.76 3.39 25.79
C LYS A 27 -28.92 2.35 24.68
N LEU A 28 -29.61 1.23 24.96
CA LEU A 28 -29.86 0.19 23.98
C LEU A 28 -31.16 0.52 23.22
N PRO A 29 -31.22 0.20 21.91
CA PRO A 29 -32.47 0.24 21.17
C PRO A 29 -33.52 -0.62 21.85
N ALA A 30 -34.79 -0.28 21.66
CA ALA A 30 -35.86 -1.12 22.17
C ALA A 30 -35.76 -2.51 21.53
N PHE A 31 -36.03 -3.56 22.30
CA PHE A 31 -35.81 -4.95 21.85
C PHE A 31 -36.61 -5.30 20.57
N ASN A 32 -37.77 -4.66 20.38
CA ASN A 32 -38.60 -4.77 19.19
C ASN A 32 -38.03 -4.05 17.95
N GLU A 33 -37.11 -3.11 18.12
CA GLU A 33 -36.43 -2.37 17.04
C GLU A 33 -35.09 -3.03 16.63
N LEU A 34 -34.54 -3.90 17.47
CA LEU A 34 -33.30 -4.61 17.17
C LEU A 34 -33.36 -5.46 15.89
N PRO A 35 -34.43 -6.24 15.62
CA PRO A 35 -34.49 -7.05 14.40
C PRO A 35 -34.42 -6.22 13.12
N SER A 36 -35.14 -5.09 13.05
CA SER A 36 -35.14 -4.21 11.89
C SER A 36 -33.80 -3.49 11.72
N LEU A 37 -33.18 -3.03 12.82
CA LEU A 37 -31.83 -2.45 12.78
C LEU A 37 -30.80 -3.46 12.25
N ILE A 38 -30.86 -4.71 12.71
CA ILE A 38 -29.98 -5.79 12.26
C ILE A 38 -30.18 -6.05 10.76
N GLU A 39 -31.42 -6.13 10.27
CA GLU A 39 -31.69 -6.33 8.84
C GLU A 39 -31.17 -5.17 7.98
N VAL A 40 -31.38 -3.93 8.41
CA VAL A 40 -30.86 -2.74 7.72
C VAL A 40 -29.33 -2.77 7.66
N HIS A 41 -28.66 -3.16 8.76
CA HIS A 41 -27.20 -3.22 8.80
C HIS A 41 -26.65 -4.36 7.96
N LYS A 42 -27.30 -5.52 7.94
CA LYS A 42 -26.95 -6.64 7.04
C LYS A 42 -27.00 -6.22 5.59
N LYS A 43 -28.13 -5.62 5.17
CA LYS A 43 -28.28 -5.10 3.81
C LYS A 43 -27.20 -4.08 3.45
N ARG A 44 -26.86 -3.19 4.40
CA ARG A 44 -25.81 -2.19 4.18
C ARG A 44 -24.42 -2.82 4.03
N ILE A 45 -24.12 -3.89 4.77
CA ILE A 45 -22.86 -4.63 4.64
C ILE A 45 -22.81 -5.31 3.28
N ASP A 46 -23.88 -5.99 2.86
CA ASP A 46 -23.94 -6.66 1.56
C ASP A 46 -23.75 -5.65 0.41
N ASP A 47 -24.41 -4.47 0.48
CA ASP A 47 -24.26 -3.39 -0.50
C ASP A 47 -22.81 -2.85 -0.55
N LEU A 48 -22.12 -2.78 0.59
CA LEU A 48 -20.74 -2.34 0.68
C LEU A 48 -19.76 -3.40 0.15
N ASP A 49 -20.03 -4.68 0.38
CA ASP A 49 -19.21 -5.78 -0.13
C ASP A 49 -19.26 -5.85 -1.66
N VAL A 50 -20.43 -5.63 -2.27
CA VAL A 50 -20.55 -5.50 -3.73
C VAL A 50 -19.72 -4.32 -4.23
N GLN A 51 -19.84 -3.15 -3.61
CA GLN A 51 -19.06 -1.96 -3.99
C GLN A 51 -17.54 -2.16 -3.84
N ILE A 52 -17.10 -2.84 -2.79
CA ILE A 52 -15.68 -3.15 -2.58
C ILE A 52 -15.19 -4.13 -3.65
N THR A 53 -16.00 -5.11 -4.01
CA THR A 53 -15.66 -6.09 -5.05
C THR A 53 -15.54 -5.40 -6.41
N ASP A 54 -16.50 -4.57 -6.78
CA ASP A 54 -16.44 -3.76 -8.00
C ASP A 54 -15.19 -2.85 -7.99
N VAL A 55 -14.90 -2.17 -6.87
CA VAL A 55 -13.71 -1.30 -6.78
C VAL A 55 -12.40 -2.09 -6.89
N LYS A 56 -12.33 -3.32 -6.39
CA LYS A 56 -11.15 -4.20 -6.47
C LYS A 56 -10.94 -4.78 -7.86
N ASP A 57 -12.01 -5.19 -8.53
CA ASP A 57 -11.92 -5.78 -9.88
C ASP A 57 -11.51 -4.72 -10.92
N PHE A 58 -11.83 -3.44 -10.66
CA PHE A 58 -11.43 -2.32 -11.52
C PHE A 58 -10.13 -1.62 -11.10
N ASN A 59 -9.66 -1.75 -9.85
CA ASN A 59 -8.40 -1.17 -9.41
C ASN A 59 -7.48 -2.26 -8.84
N GLU A 60 -6.49 -2.65 -9.62
CA GLU A 60 -5.24 -3.22 -9.13
C GLU A 60 -4.54 -2.17 -8.24
N GLN A 61 -4.97 -2.02 -6.99
CA GLN A 61 -4.39 -1.04 -6.07
C GLN A 61 -3.03 -1.55 -5.60
N VAL A 62 -1.98 -1.23 -6.36
CA VAL A 62 -0.61 -1.36 -5.90
C VAL A 62 -0.43 -0.42 -4.71
N SER A 63 0.02 -0.96 -3.57
CA SER A 63 0.21 -0.16 -2.37
C SER A 63 1.31 0.90 -2.60
N GLN A 64 1.22 2.03 -1.89
CA GLN A 64 2.24 3.07 -1.99
C GLN A 64 3.64 2.54 -1.60
N GLU A 65 3.70 1.57 -0.70
CA GLU A 65 4.95 0.91 -0.28
C GLU A 65 5.57 0.09 -1.42
N GLU A 66 4.74 -0.65 -2.18
CA GLU A 66 5.17 -1.39 -3.36
C GLU A 66 5.64 -0.45 -4.49
N ILE A 67 4.93 0.66 -4.72
CA ILE A 67 5.36 1.68 -5.69
C ILE A 67 6.75 2.22 -5.32
N VAL A 68 6.96 2.58 -4.05
CA VAL A 68 8.26 3.08 -3.57
C VAL A 68 9.36 2.02 -3.69
N LYS A 69 9.03 0.75 -3.47
CA LYS A 69 9.99 -0.35 -3.62
C LYS A 69 10.41 -0.53 -5.08
N VAL A 70 9.45 -0.57 -5.99
CA VAL A 70 9.70 -0.70 -7.44
C VAL A 70 10.50 0.50 -7.94
N ASP A 71 10.16 1.72 -7.53
CA ASP A 71 10.89 2.93 -7.93
C ASP A 71 12.34 2.92 -7.43
N LYS A 72 12.59 2.46 -6.20
CA LYS A 72 13.96 2.28 -5.69
C LYS A 72 14.75 1.25 -6.49
N GLU A 73 14.14 0.12 -6.83
CA GLU A 73 14.78 -0.91 -7.65
C GLU A 73 15.07 -0.39 -9.06
N PHE A 74 14.11 0.29 -9.68
CA PHE A 74 14.27 0.91 -10.99
C PHE A 74 15.45 1.89 -11.01
N ASN A 75 15.51 2.81 -10.03
CA ASN A 75 16.61 3.77 -9.90
C ASN A 75 17.97 3.08 -9.67
N ARG A 76 18.01 2.01 -8.88
CA ARG A 76 19.23 1.20 -8.70
C ARG A 76 19.70 0.60 -10.03
N TRP A 77 18.81 -0.03 -10.78
CA TRP A 77 19.16 -0.69 -12.05
C TRP A 77 19.59 0.31 -13.11
N LYS A 78 18.93 1.46 -13.18
CA LYS A 78 19.33 2.59 -14.03
C LYS A 78 20.75 3.08 -13.76
N MET A 79 21.11 3.25 -12.48
CA MET A 79 22.48 3.63 -12.11
C MET A 79 23.49 2.57 -12.53
N LEU A 80 23.19 1.30 -12.30
CA LEU A 80 24.06 0.18 -12.69
C LEU A 80 24.23 0.10 -14.21
N TYR A 81 23.16 0.29 -14.98
CA TYR A 81 23.23 0.35 -16.45
C TYR A 81 24.19 1.46 -16.91
N ARG A 82 24.01 2.69 -16.42
CA ARG A 82 24.88 3.83 -16.78
C ARG A 82 26.35 3.57 -16.43
N GLN A 83 26.62 2.97 -15.26
CA GLN A 83 27.99 2.62 -14.84
C GLN A 83 28.61 1.55 -15.74
N ARG A 84 27.85 0.52 -16.12
CA ARG A 84 28.31 -0.54 -17.02
C ARG A 84 28.59 0.00 -18.42
N MET A 85 27.70 0.82 -18.96
CA MET A 85 27.88 1.45 -20.27
C MET A 85 29.07 2.40 -20.31
N ARG A 86 29.40 3.08 -19.20
CA ARG A 86 30.63 3.88 -19.12
C ARG A 86 31.87 2.99 -19.21
N LYS A 87 31.94 1.94 -18.38
CA LYS A 87 33.08 1.00 -18.42
C LYS A 87 33.22 0.30 -19.77
N TYR A 88 32.10 -0.04 -20.40
CA TYR A 88 32.09 -0.59 -21.75
C TYR A 88 32.75 0.37 -22.74
N ARG A 89 32.32 1.64 -22.77
CA ARG A 89 32.93 2.65 -23.65
C ARG A 89 34.42 2.85 -23.35
N ASP A 90 34.81 2.94 -22.07
CA ASP A 90 36.22 3.08 -21.69
C ASP A 90 37.08 1.92 -22.26
N VAL A 91 36.59 0.69 -22.18
CA VAL A 91 37.29 -0.50 -22.73
C VAL A 91 37.25 -0.51 -24.25
N ARG A 92 36.11 -0.21 -24.86
CA ARG A 92 35.95 -0.16 -26.32
C ARG A 92 36.89 0.88 -26.92
N ASP A 93 36.91 2.09 -26.38
CA ASP A 93 37.73 3.18 -26.89
C ASP A 93 39.24 2.84 -26.74
N ALA A 94 39.63 2.15 -25.65
CA ALA A 94 41.00 1.65 -25.48
C ALA A 94 41.38 0.53 -26.46
N LEU A 95 40.43 -0.33 -26.84
CA LEU A 95 40.66 -1.40 -27.82
C LEU A 95 40.73 -0.88 -29.26
N MET A 96 39.93 0.13 -29.57
CA MET A 96 39.81 0.69 -30.92
C MET A 96 40.89 1.74 -31.21
N GLY A 97 41.45 2.38 -30.18
CA GLY A 97 42.48 3.40 -30.31
C GLY A 97 41.91 4.79 -30.67
N GLU A 98 42.73 5.83 -30.52
CA GLU A 98 42.31 7.23 -30.69
C GLU A 98 41.92 7.61 -32.13
N GLU A 99 42.32 6.80 -33.12
CA GLU A 99 42.04 7.04 -34.55
C GLU A 99 40.72 6.40 -35.02
N ALA A 100 40.01 5.68 -34.15
CA ALA A 100 38.78 4.99 -34.51
C ALA A 100 37.68 5.96 -34.95
N THR A 101 37.06 5.67 -36.10
CA THR A 101 35.95 6.47 -36.60
C THR A 101 34.65 6.14 -35.87
N LYS A 102 33.63 6.99 -36.01
CA LYS A 102 32.30 6.70 -35.45
C LYS A 102 31.68 5.43 -36.02
N GLU A 103 31.97 5.11 -37.28
CA GLU A 103 31.49 3.90 -37.94
C GLU A 103 32.16 2.66 -37.36
N ASP A 104 33.47 2.72 -37.08
CA ASP A 104 34.20 1.64 -36.42
C ASP A 104 33.64 1.34 -35.02
N LEU A 105 33.31 2.40 -34.27
CA LEU A 105 32.70 2.26 -32.94
C LEU A 105 31.29 1.67 -33.04
N ALA A 106 30.47 2.11 -33.99
CA ALA A 106 29.12 1.58 -34.19
C ALA A 106 29.13 0.11 -34.61
N ASN A 107 30.02 -0.28 -35.54
CA ASN A 107 30.22 -1.66 -35.94
C ASN A 107 30.66 -2.53 -34.74
N LYS A 108 31.48 -1.98 -33.84
CA LYS A 108 31.93 -2.69 -32.64
C LYS A 108 30.81 -2.82 -31.60
N ASP A 109 29.98 -1.79 -31.44
CA ASP A 109 28.78 -1.83 -30.61
C ASP A 109 27.82 -2.93 -31.11
N GLU A 110 27.56 -2.98 -32.42
CA GLU A 110 26.74 -4.01 -33.07
C GLU A 110 27.33 -5.42 -32.91
N GLU A 111 28.64 -5.61 -33.10
CA GLU A 111 29.32 -6.90 -32.91
C GLU A 111 29.13 -7.45 -31.49
N PHE A 112 29.08 -6.57 -30.49
CA PHE A 112 28.86 -6.93 -29.09
C PHE A 112 27.37 -6.99 -28.68
N GLY A 113 26.44 -6.76 -29.62
CA GLY A 113 25.01 -6.72 -29.36
C GLY A 113 24.58 -5.55 -28.47
N ILE A 114 25.30 -4.43 -28.56
CA ILE A 114 24.93 -3.18 -27.90
C ILE A 114 24.04 -2.40 -28.86
N ASP A 115 22.73 -2.61 -28.72
CA ASP A 115 21.74 -1.91 -29.52
C ASP A 115 21.59 -0.44 -29.07
N GLU A 116 21.25 0.43 -30.03
CA GLU A 116 20.78 1.76 -29.70
C GLU A 116 19.47 1.68 -28.90
N LEU A 117 19.43 2.42 -27.81
CA LEU A 117 18.22 2.54 -27.00
C LEU A 117 17.14 3.25 -27.80
N ASP A 118 15.91 2.76 -27.73
CA ASP A 118 14.74 3.49 -28.23
C ASP A 118 14.54 4.82 -27.48
N GLU A 119 13.79 5.75 -28.08
CA GLU A 119 13.57 7.10 -27.54
C GLU A 119 12.98 7.07 -26.12
N GLU A 120 12.07 6.14 -25.84
CA GLU A 120 11.42 6.02 -24.53
C GLU A 120 12.43 5.57 -23.47
N SER A 121 13.23 4.55 -23.79
CA SER A 121 14.33 4.07 -22.97
C SER A 121 15.35 5.18 -22.71
N GLN A 122 15.69 6.01 -23.69
CA GLN A 122 16.57 7.17 -23.50
C GLN A 122 15.97 8.23 -22.57
N VAL A 123 14.69 8.54 -22.73
CA VAL A 123 13.96 9.48 -21.86
C VAL A 123 13.87 8.93 -20.44
N MET A 124 13.51 7.66 -20.29
CA MET A 124 13.48 6.97 -19.00
C MET A 124 14.85 7.00 -18.36
N LEU A 125 15.91 6.68 -19.10
CA LEU A 125 17.26 6.64 -18.58
C LEU A 125 17.85 8.02 -18.32
N SER A 126 17.28 9.13 -18.79
CA SER A 126 17.81 10.50 -18.59
C SER A 126 17.20 11.24 -17.39
N ARG A 127 15.89 11.08 -17.14
CA ARG A 127 15.18 11.71 -16.00
C ARG A 127 15.79 11.29 -14.67
N MET A 128 16.23 12.20 -13.80
CA MET A 128 16.65 11.85 -12.43
C MET A 128 15.54 12.13 -11.43
#